data_AF-A0A4Z2HFZ1-F1
#
_entry.id   AF-A0A4Z2HFZ1-F1
#
_cell.length_a   1.000
_cell.length_b   1.000
_cell.length_c   1.000
_cell.angle_alpha   90.00
_cell.angle_beta   90.00
_cell.angle_gamma   90.00
#
_symmetry.space_group_name_H-M   'P 1'
#
loop_
_entity.id
_entity.type
_entity.pdbx_description
1 polymer ?
#
loop_
_entity_poly.entity_id
_entity_poly.type
_entity_poly.pdbx_seq_one_letter_code
_entity_poly.pdbx_strand_id
1 'polypeptide(L)'
;MCIHPAVGPALAANATCIQLLMETLELRCVQESEELLVNVAATINNLSFYQEDGSVFRRSRLTMAKLMLKLVLCSSMDAVLEATRVYGNLSQSKDVREFIMQNRVHQFVVTLLDSKSTEMCISACGVLTNLAQDPPNRASLSVEGATAKLVDCLRDFGPADWQLGGQVCQALWNMISGGSEKLLDTQERESLLEILTTYLDEEEALKWMENEEKRDFHRTCWELEFLPVAQKLMKTLQPPDQTA
;
A
#
# COMPACT_ATOMS: atom_id res chain seq x y z
N MET A 1 -20.49 -2.73 -8.31
CA MET A 1 -21.16 -1.62 -9.05
C MET A 1 -20.40 -0.30 -8.98
N CYS A 2 -19.85 0.11 -7.83
CA CYS A 2 -19.17 1.42 -7.67
C CYS A 2 -17.83 1.58 -8.43
N ILE A 3 -17.31 0.50 -9.02
CA ILE A 3 -16.10 0.52 -9.87
C ILE A 3 -16.40 1.11 -11.26
N HIS A 4 -17.67 1.13 -11.68
CA HIS A 4 -18.04 1.63 -13.00
C HIS A 4 -17.93 3.16 -13.05
N PRO A 5 -17.22 3.75 -14.03
CA PRO A 5 -16.94 5.19 -14.08
C PRO A 5 -18.19 6.08 -14.22
N ALA A 6 -19.31 5.53 -14.68
CA ALA A 6 -20.59 6.27 -14.72
C ALA A 6 -21.38 6.25 -13.40
N VAL A 7 -21.14 5.28 -12.52
CA VAL A 7 -21.92 5.06 -11.29
C VAL A 7 -21.15 5.51 -10.06
N GLY A 8 -19.84 5.24 -10.03
CA GLY A 8 -18.95 5.61 -8.93
C GLY A 8 -19.02 7.10 -8.55
N PRO A 9 -18.82 8.04 -9.49
CA PRO A 9 -18.90 9.47 -9.20
C PRO A 9 -20.27 9.91 -8.67
N ALA A 10 -21.37 9.39 -9.25
CA ALA A 10 -22.72 9.73 -8.83
C ALA A 10 -23.01 9.29 -7.39
N LEU A 11 -22.54 8.10 -7.00
CA LEU A 11 -22.66 7.60 -5.62
C LEU A 11 -21.71 8.32 -4.66
N ALA A 12 -20.49 8.64 -5.09
CA ALA A 12 -19.52 9.40 -4.28
C ALA A 12 -20.01 10.83 -3.96
N ALA A 13 -20.80 11.43 -4.86
CA ALA A 13 -21.45 12.73 -4.65
C ALA A 13 -22.72 12.66 -3.79
N ASN A 14 -23.28 11.47 -3.55
CA ASN A 14 -24.54 11.31 -2.82
C ASN A 14 -24.32 11.28 -1.30
N ALA A 15 -24.56 12.44 -0.64
CA ALA A 15 -24.35 12.60 0.79
C ALA A 15 -25.07 11.56 1.66
N THR A 16 -26.33 11.25 1.32
CA THR A 16 -27.14 10.26 2.05
C THR A 16 -26.54 8.87 1.94
N CYS A 17 -26.08 8.48 0.75
CA CYS A 17 -25.40 7.20 0.55
C CYS A 17 -24.15 7.10 1.45
N ILE A 18 -23.33 8.14 1.44
CA ILE A 18 -22.11 8.16 2.27
C ILE A 18 -22.44 8.10 3.75
N GLN A 19 -23.45 8.83 4.19
CA GLN A 19 -23.90 8.82 5.57
C GLN A 19 -24.38 7.44 6.00
N LEU A 20 -25.21 6.76 5.20
CA LEU A 20 -25.70 5.42 5.50
C LEU A 20 -24.58 4.37 5.59
N LEU A 21 -23.57 4.48 4.72
CA LEU A 21 -22.39 3.60 4.79
C LEU A 21 -21.62 3.82 6.10
N MET A 22 -21.40 5.08 6.49
CA MET A 22 -20.72 5.41 7.74
C MET A 22 -21.54 4.99 8.98
N GLU A 23 -22.84 5.22 8.97
CA GLU A 23 -23.75 4.83 10.06
C GLU A 23 -23.80 3.29 10.21
N THR A 24 -23.77 2.56 9.10
CA THR A 24 -23.68 1.08 9.14
C THR A 24 -22.38 0.62 9.80
N LEU A 25 -21.26 1.29 9.52
CA LEU A 25 -20.00 1.04 10.23
C LEU A 25 -20.10 1.45 11.69
N GLU A 26 -20.76 2.54 12.03
CA GLU A 26 -20.84 2.98 13.43
C GLU A 26 -21.68 2.01 14.29
N LEU A 27 -22.81 1.54 13.76
CA LEU A 27 -23.80 0.79 14.53
C LEU A 27 -23.61 -0.73 14.56
N ARG A 28 -22.87 -1.31 13.61
CA ARG A 28 -22.72 -2.77 13.48
C ARG A 28 -21.33 -3.24 13.91
N CYS A 29 -21.26 -4.40 14.54
CA CYS A 29 -20.01 -5.08 14.89
C CYS A 29 -19.68 -6.21 13.89
N VAL A 30 -18.40 -6.56 13.81
CA VAL A 30 -17.92 -7.61 12.89
C VAL A 30 -18.47 -8.97 13.28
N GLN A 31 -18.61 -9.24 14.58
CA GLN A 31 -19.09 -10.53 15.09
C GLN A 31 -20.52 -10.87 14.65
N GLU A 32 -21.37 -9.88 14.44
CA GLU A 32 -22.77 -10.08 14.04
C GLU A 32 -23.03 -9.83 12.56
N SER A 33 -22.14 -9.11 11.87
CA SER A 33 -22.43 -8.55 10.53
C SER A 33 -21.17 -8.39 9.68
N GLU A 34 -20.25 -9.35 9.76
CA GLU A 34 -18.98 -9.35 9.02
C GLU A 34 -19.17 -9.05 7.53
N GLU A 35 -19.97 -9.86 6.81
CA GLU A 35 -20.19 -9.71 5.37
C GLU A 35 -20.73 -8.32 5.00
N LEU A 36 -21.64 -7.77 5.81
CA LEU A 36 -22.16 -6.42 5.60
C LEU A 36 -21.06 -5.38 5.78
N LEU A 37 -20.25 -5.48 6.84
CA LEU A 37 -19.19 -4.51 7.11
C LEU A 37 -18.05 -4.58 6.08
N VAL A 38 -17.69 -5.78 5.63
CA VAL A 38 -16.73 -6.00 4.54
C VAL A 38 -17.24 -5.33 3.26
N ASN A 39 -18.50 -5.59 2.87
CA ASN A 39 -19.09 -4.98 1.67
C ASN A 39 -19.22 -3.45 1.78
N VAL A 40 -19.52 -2.93 2.97
CA VAL A 40 -19.55 -1.47 3.22
C VAL A 40 -18.16 -0.87 3.09
N ALA A 41 -17.13 -1.50 3.66
CA ALA A 41 -15.75 -1.04 3.53
C ALA A 41 -15.27 -1.10 2.08
N ALA A 42 -15.55 -2.18 1.35
CA ALA A 42 -15.26 -2.30 -0.09
C ALA A 42 -16.00 -1.23 -0.92
N THR A 43 -17.24 -0.92 -0.57
CA THR A 43 -17.99 0.17 -1.21
C THR A 43 -17.33 1.51 -0.95
N ILE A 44 -16.94 1.79 0.29
CA ILE A 44 -16.22 3.02 0.65
C ILE A 44 -14.89 3.09 -0.08
N ASN A 45 -14.13 2.00 -0.17
CA ASN A 45 -12.87 1.95 -0.91
C ASN A 45 -13.07 2.38 -2.36
N ASN A 46 -14.03 1.77 -3.06
CA ASN A 46 -14.35 2.09 -4.45
C ASN A 46 -14.78 3.56 -4.64
N LEU A 47 -15.57 4.09 -3.71
CA LEU A 47 -16.05 5.48 -3.80
C LEU A 47 -14.97 6.49 -3.39
N SER A 48 -14.05 6.11 -2.49
CA SER A 48 -12.93 6.94 -2.04
C SER A 48 -11.87 7.16 -3.11
N PHE A 49 -12.01 6.56 -4.30
CA PHE A 49 -11.21 6.90 -5.46
C PHE A 49 -11.63 8.26 -6.08
N TYR A 50 -12.90 8.63 -5.98
CA TYR A 50 -13.48 9.82 -6.62
C TYR A 50 -13.46 11.07 -5.71
N GLN A 51 -12.29 11.42 -5.15
CA GLN A 51 -12.14 12.51 -4.17
C GLN A 51 -12.03 13.92 -4.80
N GLU A 52 -13.04 14.33 -5.56
CA GLU A 52 -13.09 15.70 -6.09
C GLU A 52 -13.13 16.74 -4.95
N ASP A 53 -12.59 17.93 -5.21
CA ASP A 53 -12.57 19.02 -4.24
C ASP A 53 -14.00 19.42 -3.82
N GLY A 54 -14.23 19.52 -2.50
CA GLY A 54 -15.56 19.83 -1.94
C GLY A 54 -16.52 18.63 -1.82
N SER A 55 -16.15 17.44 -2.29
CA SER A 55 -16.98 16.22 -2.17
C SER A 55 -17.31 15.87 -0.70
N VAL A 56 -18.43 15.16 -0.51
CA VAL A 56 -18.82 14.63 0.81
C VAL A 56 -17.74 13.70 1.34
N PHE A 57 -17.17 12.87 0.47
CA PHE A 57 -16.08 11.97 0.81
C PHE A 57 -14.88 12.69 1.43
N ARG A 58 -14.42 13.77 0.79
CA ARG A 58 -13.29 14.54 1.30
C ARG A 58 -13.58 15.17 2.67
N ARG A 59 -14.80 15.65 2.90
CA ARG A 59 -15.23 16.20 4.20
C ARG A 59 -15.34 15.12 5.29
N SER A 60 -15.72 13.90 4.92
CA SER A 60 -15.92 12.79 5.84
C SER A 60 -14.70 11.87 6.00
N ARG A 61 -13.60 12.10 5.27
CA ARG A 61 -12.42 11.21 5.23
C ARG A 61 -11.86 10.85 6.61
N LEU A 62 -11.77 11.82 7.52
CA LEU A 62 -11.20 11.57 8.86
C LEU A 62 -12.19 10.77 9.72
N THR A 63 -13.49 11.00 9.57
CA THR A 63 -14.53 10.18 10.21
C THR A 63 -14.49 8.75 9.68
N MET A 64 -14.35 8.57 8.36
CA MET A 64 -14.20 7.25 7.76
C MET A 64 -12.93 6.54 8.25
N ALA A 65 -11.80 7.23 8.32
CA ALA A 65 -10.56 6.69 8.88
C ALA A 65 -10.77 6.19 10.32
N LYS A 66 -11.44 6.98 11.17
CA LYS A 66 -11.79 6.56 12.54
C LYS A 66 -12.68 5.31 12.56
N LEU A 67 -13.66 5.22 11.66
CA LEU A 67 -14.52 4.04 11.55
C LEU A 67 -13.75 2.81 11.04
N MET A 68 -12.77 2.97 10.16
CA MET A 68 -11.92 1.87 9.66
C MET A 68 -11.03 1.29 10.75
N LEU A 69 -10.66 2.06 11.77
CA LEU A 69 -9.86 1.56 12.90
C LEU A 69 -10.49 0.32 13.54
N LYS A 70 -11.82 0.30 13.69
CA LYS A 70 -12.52 -0.86 14.27
C LYS A 70 -12.36 -2.14 13.43
N LEU A 71 -12.22 -2.00 12.12
CA LEU A 71 -12.10 -3.13 11.19
C LEU A 71 -10.65 -3.63 11.14
N VAL A 72 -9.67 -2.72 11.15
CA VAL A 72 -8.24 -3.11 11.23
C VAL A 72 -7.91 -3.86 12.53
N LEU A 73 -8.64 -3.58 13.62
CA LEU A 73 -8.43 -4.21 14.92
C LEU A 73 -9.27 -5.47 15.16
N CYS A 74 -10.06 -5.91 14.17
CA CYS A 74 -10.90 -7.10 14.32
C CYS A 74 -10.17 -8.38 13.88
N SER A 75 -10.77 -9.53 14.15
CA SER A 75 -10.21 -10.84 13.79
C SER A 75 -10.50 -11.29 12.36
N SER A 76 -11.36 -10.57 11.62
CA SER A 76 -11.69 -10.91 10.23
C SER A 76 -10.63 -10.34 9.29
N MET A 77 -9.90 -11.23 8.62
CA MET A 77 -8.87 -10.83 7.65
C MET A 77 -9.46 -10.11 6.43
N ASP A 78 -10.69 -10.45 6.04
CA ASP A 78 -11.40 -9.77 4.95
C ASP A 78 -11.75 -8.32 5.36
N ALA A 79 -12.22 -8.12 6.59
CA ALA A 79 -12.49 -6.78 7.10
C ALA A 79 -11.21 -5.95 7.26
N VAL A 80 -10.11 -6.58 7.71
CA VAL A 80 -8.79 -5.95 7.80
C VAL A 80 -8.27 -5.56 6.42
N LEU A 81 -8.40 -6.44 5.42
CA LEU A 81 -8.01 -6.18 4.04
C LEU A 81 -8.76 -4.97 3.47
N GLU A 82 -10.09 -4.98 3.55
CA GLU A 82 -10.90 -3.87 3.01
C GLU A 82 -10.63 -2.56 3.74
N ALA A 83 -10.47 -2.59 5.07
CA ALA A 83 -10.10 -1.38 5.81
C ALA A 83 -8.72 -0.85 5.43
N THR A 84 -7.75 -1.74 5.17
CA THR A 84 -6.40 -1.37 4.72
C THR A 84 -6.46 -0.74 3.33
N ARG A 85 -7.29 -1.27 2.41
CA ARG A 85 -7.55 -0.66 1.10
C ARG A 85 -8.13 0.74 1.22
N VAL A 86 -9.12 0.94 2.09
CA VAL A 86 -9.68 2.27 2.39
C VAL A 86 -8.58 3.21 2.92
N TYR A 87 -7.76 2.77 3.88
CA TYR A 87 -6.63 3.58 4.35
C TYR A 87 -5.64 3.92 3.23
N GLY A 88 -5.42 3.03 2.26
CA GLY A 88 -4.58 3.29 1.09
C GLY A 88 -5.03 4.53 0.30
N ASN A 89 -6.34 4.71 0.13
CA ASN A 89 -6.88 5.90 -0.54
C ASN A 89 -6.94 7.13 0.36
N LEU A 90 -7.36 6.96 1.62
CA LEU A 90 -7.54 8.10 2.53
C LEU A 90 -6.21 8.72 3.00
N SER A 91 -5.14 7.91 3.09
CA SER A 91 -3.80 8.34 3.53
C SER A 91 -3.07 9.25 2.53
N GLN A 92 -3.62 9.50 1.35
CA GLN A 92 -3.16 10.58 0.47
C GLN A 92 -3.29 11.95 1.16
N SER A 93 -4.21 12.06 2.12
CA SER A 93 -4.37 13.27 2.93
C SER A 93 -3.54 13.26 4.22
N LYS A 94 -2.89 14.39 4.51
CA LYS A 94 -2.02 14.57 5.68
C LYS A 94 -2.73 14.33 7.01
N ASP A 95 -3.96 14.81 7.19
CA ASP A 95 -4.75 14.60 8.42
C ASP A 95 -5.04 13.13 8.71
N VAL A 96 -5.25 12.31 7.67
CA VAL A 96 -5.43 10.87 7.81
C VAL A 96 -4.09 10.19 8.13
N ARG A 97 -2.97 10.63 7.54
CA ARG A 97 -1.64 10.11 7.91
C ARG A 97 -1.32 10.40 9.37
N GLU A 98 -1.55 11.62 9.83
CA GLU A 98 -1.41 12.01 11.23
C GLU A 98 -2.26 11.12 12.15
N PHE A 99 -3.52 10.87 11.77
CA PHE A 99 -4.41 9.95 12.50
C PHE A 99 -3.86 8.52 12.57
N ILE A 100 -3.39 7.95 11.45
CA ILE A 100 -2.79 6.61 11.36
C ILE A 100 -1.58 6.49 12.29
N MET A 101 -0.71 7.51 12.30
CA MET A 101 0.48 7.53 13.16
C MET A 101 0.11 7.67 14.64
N GLN A 102 -0.77 8.62 14.99
CA GLN A 102 -1.21 8.87 16.37
C GLN A 102 -1.90 7.66 17.01
N ASN A 103 -2.67 6.89 16.23
CA ASN A 103 -3.41 5.72 16.71
C ASN A 103 -2.66 4.41 16.48
N ARG A 104 -1.36 4.46 16.14
CA ARG A 104 -0.50 3.29 15.93
C ARG A 104 -0.99 2.29 14.88
N VAL A 105 -1.85 2.72 13.96
CA VAL A 105 -2.35 1.89 12.85
C VAL A 105 -1.20 1.43 11.95
N HIS A 106 -0.15 2.25 11.83
CA HIS A 106 1.06 1.90 11.08
C HIS A 106 1.73 0.59 11.56
N GLN A 107 1.70 0.27 12.86
CA GLN A 107 2.28 -0.97 13.40
C GLN A 107 1.55 -2.21 12.85
N PHE A 108 0.22 -2.13 12.77
CA PHE A 108 -0.61 -3.17 12.15
C PHE A 108 -0.31 -3.27 10.66
N VAL A 109 -0.26 -2.15 9.94
CA VAL A 109 0.04 -2.13 8.49
C VAL A 109 1.41 -2.77 8.19
N VAL A 110 2.42 -2.51 9.01
CA VAL A 110 3.74 -3.13 8.88
C VAL A 110 3.67 -4.65 9.10
N THR A 111 2.88 -5.09 10.09
CA THR A 111 2.66 -6.53 10.36
C THR A 111 1.93 -7.24 9.21
N LEU A 112 1.06 -6.54 8.49
CA LEU A 112 0.32 -7.11 7.35
C LEU A 112 1.22 -7.54 6.19
N LEU A 113 2.44 -7.02 6.09
CA LEU A 113 3.44 -7.50 5.12
C LEU A 113 3.86 -8.97 5.34
N ASP A 114 3.69 -9.51 6.55
CA ASP A 114 3.99 -10.90 6.86
C ASP A 114 2.83 -11.87 6.55
N SER A 115 1.69 -11.37 6.07
CA SER A 115 0.45 -12.15 5.91
C SER A 115 0.52 -13.27 4.88
N LYS A 116 1.59 -13.31 4.07
CA LYS A 116 1.75 -14.20 2.91
C LYS A 116 0.65 -14.07 1.85
N SER A 117 -0.18 -13.02 1.93
CA SER A 117 -1.23 -12.70 0.97
C SER A 117 -0.80 -11.54 0.09
N THR A 118 -0.70 -11.78 -1.22
CA THR A 118 -0.39 -10.74 -2.22
C THR A 118 -1.30 -9.53 -2.09
N GLU A 119 -2.62 -9.74 -1.96
CA GLU A 119 -3.58 -8.63 -1.86
C GLU A 119 -3.38 -7.77 -0.61
N MET A 120 -3.02 -8.41 0.50
CA MET A 120 -2.74 -7.73 1.76
C MET A 120 -1.43 -6.94 1.67
N CYS A 121 -0.37 -7.53 1.09
CA CYS A 121 0.91 -6.88 0.85
C CYS A 121 0.74 -5.66 -0.07
N ILE A 122 -0.03 -5.77 -1.16
CA ILE A 122 -0.38 -4.66 -2.07
C ILE A 122 -1.03 -3.52 -1.28
N SER A 123 -2.06 -3.85 -0.48
CA SER A 123 -2.82 -2.86 0.28
C SER A 123 -1.95 -2.17 1.34
N ALA A 124 -1.12 -2.93 2.05
CA ALA A 124 -0.18 -2.41 3.03
C ALA A 124 0.90 -1.50 2.39
N CYS A 125 1.48 -1.92 1.25
CA CYS A 125 2.45 -1.13 0.50
C CYS A 125 1.87 0.23 0.08
N GLY A 126 0.61 0.28 -0.34
CA GLY A 126 -0.08 1.53 -0.68
C GLY A 126 -0.15 2.50 0.51
N VAL A 127 -0.54 2.00 1.69
CA VAL A 127 -0.57 2.81 2.92
C VAL A 127 0.83 3.29 3.30
N LEU A 128 1.82 2.39 3.33
CA LEU A 128 3.20 2.72 3.71
C LEU A 128 3.83 3.74 2.76
N THR A 129 3.58 3.61 1.45
CA THR A 129 4.02 4.57 0.43
C THR A 129 3.53 5.98 0.74
N ASN A 130 2.26 6.12 1.15
CA ASN A 130 1.67 7.40 1.51
C ASN A 130 2.20 7.93 2.85
N LEU A 131 2.31 7.07 3.87
CA LEU A 131 2.87 7.45 5.17
C LEU A 131 4.30 7.98 5.05
N ALA A 132 5.12 7.34 4.23
CA ALA A 132 6.52 7.71 3.97
C ALA A 132 6.69 9.01 3.15
N GLN A 133 5.60 9.64 2.69
CA GLN A 133 5.65 11.00 2.12
C GLN A 133 6.04 12.04 3.18
N ASP A 134 5.67 11.82 4.45
CA ASP A 134 6.04 12.71 5.55
C ASP A 134 7.39 12.25 6.15
N PRO A 135 8.45 13.07 6.12
CA PRO A 135 9.75 12.69 6.67
C PRO A 135 9.73 12.19 8.12
N PRO A 136 8.96 12.80 9.06
CA PRO A 136 8.90 12.31 10.44
C PRO A 136 8.37 10.88 10.60
N ASN A 137 7.56 10.39 9.66
CA ASN A 137 6.97 9.05 9.76
C ASN A 137 7.99 7.96 9.40
N ARG A 138 9.00 8.26 8.57
CA ARG A 138 9.98 7.29 8.07
C ARG A 138 10.78 6.65 9.20
N ALA A 139 11.24 7.46 10.16
CA ALA A 139 11.92 6.97 11.35
C ALA A 139 11.02 5.99 12.15
N SER A 140 9.76 6.34 12.39
CA SER A 140 8.82 5.47 13.10
C SER A 140 8.55 4.17 12.35
N LEU A 141 8.33 4.24 11.03
CA LEU A 141 8.14 3.06 10.20
C LEU A 141 9.38 2.16 10.19
N SER A 142 10.58 2.74 10.19
CA SER A 142 11.83 2.00 10.26
C SER A 142 12.02 1.31 11.62
N VAL A 143 11.65 1.97 12.72
CA VAL A 143 11.68 1.36 14.08
C VAL A 143 10.74 0.16 14.17
N GLU A 144 9.60 0.20 13.49
CA GLU A 144 8.67 -0.95 13.36
C GLU A 144 9.18 -2.04 12.41
N GLY A 145 10.35 -1.86 11.77
CA GLY A 145 10.94 -2.85 10.86
C GLY A 145 10.32 -2.88 9.46
N ALA A 146 9.63 -1.82 9.04
CA ALA A 146 8.98 -1.76 7.73
C ALA A 146 9.95 -2.02 6.57
N THR A 147 11.16 -1.47 6.64
CA THR A 147 12.17 -1.62 5.58
C THR A 147 12.55 -3.09 5.39
N ALA A 148 12.89 -3.81 6.46
CA ALA A 148 13.24 -5.23 6.40
C ALA A 148 12.08 -6.08 5.85
N LYS A 149 10.84 -5.83 6.33
CA LYS A 149 9.65 -6.56 5.85
C LYS A 149 9.32 -6.29 4.39
N LEU A 150 9.57 -5.07 3.90
CA LEU A 150 9.42 -4.75 2.48
C LEU A 150 10.48 -5.49 1.65
N VAL A 151 11.73 -5.59 2.12
CA VAL A 151 12.77 -6.39 1.43
C VAL A 151 12.37 -7.87 1.38
N ASP A 152 11.86 -8.42 2.49
CA ASP A 152 11.37 -9.80 2.52
C ASP A 152 10.16 -9.99 1.59
N CYS A 153 9.23 -9.03 1.54
CA CYS A 153 8.10 -9.05 0.61
C CYS A 153 8.56 -9.02 -0.85
N LEU A 154 9.57 -8.20 -1.19
CA LEU A 154 10.16 -8.19 -2.54
C LEU A 154 10.75 -9.55 -2.91
N ARG A 155 11.45 -10.19 -1.98
CA ARG A 155 12.06 -11.51 -2.17
C ARG A 155 11.02 -12.61 -2.35
N ASP A 156 9.97 -12.58 -1.53
CA ASP A 156 8.92 -13.61 -1.51
C ASP A 156 8.01 -13.53 -2.74
N PHE A 157 7.69 -12.32 -3.20
CA PHE A 157 6.66 -12.12 -4.23
C PHE A 157 7.17 -11.57 -5.55
N GLY A 158 8.28 -10.83 -5.58
CA GLY A 158 8.73 -10.09 -6.78
C GLY A 158 8.74 -10.94 -8.06
N PRO A 159 9.48 -12.06 -8.10
CA PRO A 159 9.56 -12.91 -9.30
C PRO A 159 8.22 -13.51 -9.76
N ALA A 160 7.25 -13.62 -8.86
CA ALA A 160 5.92 -14.18 -9.13
C ALA A 160 4.87 -13.09 -9.41
N ASP A 161 5.10 -11.85 -8.97
CA ASP A 161 4.18 -10.72 -9.09
C ASP A 161 4.97 -9.40 -9.17
N TRP A 162 5.29 -9.01 -10.40
CA TRP A 162 6.03 -7.78 -10.65
C TRP A 162 5.23 -6.51 -10.35
N GLN A 163 3.90 -6.57 -10.34
CA GLN A 163 3.07 -5.44 -9.92
C GLN A 163 3.25 -5.18 -8.42
N LEU A 164 3.18 -6.21 -7.58
CA LEU A 164 3.53 -6.10 -6.16
C LEU A 164 5.00 -5.71 -5.98
N GLY A 165 5.93 -6.31 -6.74
CA GLY A 165 7.35 -5.96 -6.70
C GLY A 165 7.59 -4.46 -6.93
N GLY A 166 6.89 -3.86 -7.89
CA GLY A 166 6.96 -2.42 -8.17
C GLY A 166 6.45 -1.57 -7.01
N GLN A 167 5.31 -1.95 -6.41
CA GLN A 167 4.77 -1.26 -5.24
C GLN A 167 5.67 -1.35 -4.00
N VAL A 168 6.30 -2.51 -3.78
CA VAL A 168 7.27 -2.71 -2.70
C VAL A 168 8.49 -1.82 -2.93
N CYS A 169 9.02 -1.76 -4.16
CA CYS A 169 10.11 -0.84 -4.51
C CYS A 169 9.71 0.62 -4.31
N GLN A 170 8.48 0.98 -4.63
CA GLN A 170 7.96 2.34 -4.45
C GLN A 170 7.87 2.73 -2.97
N ALA A 171 7.40 1.81 -2.11
CA ALA A 171 7.36 1.99 -0.67
C ALA A 171 8.78 2.12 -0.08
N LEU A 172 9.71 1.22 -0.47
CA LEU A 172 11.12 1.28 -0.07
C LEU A 172 11.76 2.59 -0.49
N TRP A 173 11.55 3.03 -1.73
CA TRP A 173 12.11 4.29 -2.24
C TRP A 173 11.60 5.49 -1.44
N ASN A 174 10.29 5.57 -1.15
CA ASN A 174 9.73 6.65 -0.32
C ASN A 174 10.27 6.64 1.10
N MET A 175 10.55 5.47 1.66
CA MET A 175 11.16 5.31 2.97
C MET A 175 12.59 5.85 3.00
N ILE A 176 13.44 5.45 2.05
CA ILE A 176 14.88 5.74 2.13
C ILE A 176 15.32 7.07 1.52
N SER A 177 14.50 7.71 0.68
CA SER A 177 14.88 8.94 -0.05
C SER A 177 15.01 10.20 0.81
N GLY A 178 14.92 10.09 2.14
CA GLY A 178 14.84 11.21 3.09
C GLY A 178 16.15 11.94 3.44
N GLY A 179 17.29 11.54 2.89
CA GLY A 179 18.54 12.33 2.87
C GLY A 179 19.30 12.50 4.18
N SER A 180 18.71 12.32 5.36
CA SER A 180 19.41 12.53 6.65
C SER A 180 19.53 11.30 7.56
N GLU A 181 18.67 10.29 7.38
CA GLU A 181 18.61 9.12 8.27
C GLU A 181 19.22 7.90 7.57
N LYS A 182 20.16 7.21 8.22
CA LYS A 182 20.58 5.86 7.82
C LYS A 182 19.45 4.89 8.21
N LEU A 183 18.42 4.80 7.36
CA LEU A 183 17.26 3.90 7.54
C LEU A 183 17.54 2.45 7.10
N LEU A 184 18.70 2.23 6.50
CA LEU A 184 19.25 0.93 6.16
C LEU A 184 20.65 0.86 6.76
N ASP A 185 20.95 -0.24 7.44
CA ASP A 185 22.33 -0.57 7.75
C ASP A 185 23.10 -1.01 6.48
N THR A 186 24.38 -1.32 6.63
CA THR A 186 25.23 -1.69 5.48
C THR A 186 24.84 -3.04 4.88
N GLN A 187 24.49 -4.01 5.74
CA GLN A 187 24.12 -5.35 5.33
C GLN A 187 22.76 -5.37 4.62
N GLU A 188 21.77 -4.64 5.16
CA GLU A 188 20.44 -4.50 4.56
C GLU A 188 20.53 -3.81 3.19
N ARG A 189 21.37 -2.77 3.08
CA ARG A 189 21.64 -2.08 1.81
C ARG A 189 22.26 -3.01 0.77
N GLU A 190 23.30 -3.76 1.14
CA GLU A 190 23.98 -4.70 0.24
C GLU A 190 23.04 -5.82 -0.22
N SER A 191 22.25 -6.38 0.70
CA SER A 191 21.25 -7.40 0.36
C SER A 191 20.19 -6.88 -0.61
N LEU A 192 19.69 -5.65 -0.39
CA LEU A 192 18.73 -5.03 -1.31
C LEU A 192 19.35 -4.75 -2.68
N LEU A 193 20.62 -4.31 -2.74
CA LEU A 193 21.33 -4.13 -4.01
C LEU A 193 21.51 -5.44 -4.79
N GLU A 194 21.80 -6.54 -4.10
CA GLU A 194 21.93 -7.87 -4.72
C GLU A 194 20.59 -8.34 -5.32
N ILE A 195 19.49 -8.18 -4.56
CA ILE A 195 18.13 -8.50 -5.03
C ILE A 195 17.79 -7.67 -6.26
N LEU A 196 17.98 -6.35 -6.20
CA LEU A 196 17.67 -5.45 -7.32
C LEU A 196 18.53 -5.75 -8.55
N THR A 197 19.82 -6.03 -8.37
CA THR A 197 20.71 -6.39 -9.49
C THR A 197 20.21 -7.65 -10.19
N THR A 198 19.76 -8.65 -9.43
CA THR A 198 19.19 -9.88 -10.00
C THR A 198 17.87 -9.63 -10.70
N TYR A 199 16.96 -8.85 -10.10
CA TYR A 199 15.61 -8.67 -10.63
C TYR A 199 15.52 -7.64 -11.76
N LEU A 200 16.54 -6.80 -11.92
CA LEU A 200 16.66 -5.87 -13.05
C LEU A 200 17.22 -6.54 -14.32
N ASP A 201 17.74 -7.76 -14.21
CA ASP A 201 18.14 -8.55 -15.37
C ASP A 201 16.91 -9.24 -15.99
N GLU A 202 16.69 -9.02 -17.29
CA GLU A 202 15.50 -9.56 -17.97
C GLU A 202 15.50 -11.09 -18.00
N GLU A 203 16.66 -11.73 -18.20
CA GLU A 203 16.74 -13.19 -18.30
C GLU A 203 16.40 -13.83 -16.95
N GLU A 204 16.92 -13.31 -15.85
CA GLU A 204 16.59 -13.80 -14.50
C GLU A 204 15.14 -13.47 -14.11
N ALA A 205 14.63 -12.29 -14.48
CA ALA A 205 13.25 -11.89 -14.18
C ALA A 205 12.20 -12.77 -14.90
N LEU A 206 12.52 -13.30 -16.07
CA LEU A 206 11.61 -14.11 -16.91
C LEU A 206 11.90 -15.62 -16.87
N LYS A 207 12.92 -16.05 -16.12
CA LYS A 207 13.49 -17.41 -16.12
C LYS A 207 12.50 -18.55 -15.85
N TRP A 208 11.52 -18.32 -14.97
CA TRP A 208 10.64 -19.38 -14.43
C TRP A 208 9.27 -19.47 -15.12
N MET A 209 9.07 -18.74 -16.23
CA MET A 209 7.77 -18.66 -16.89
C MET A 209 7.64 -19.67 -18.03
N GLU A 210 7.02 -20.81 -17.76
CA GLU A 210 6.85 -21.93 -18.71
C GLU A 210 5.84 -21.65 -19.83
N ASN A 211 4.86 -20.76 -19.62
CA ASN A 211 3.79 -20.45 -20.58
C ASN A 211 4.04 -19.09 -21.27
N GLU A 212 4.05 -19.07 -22.61
CA GLU A 212 4.30 -17.87 -23.42
C GLU A 212 3.31 -16.72 -23.16
N GLU A 213 2.01 -16.98 -23.07
CA GLU A 213 1.01 -15.92 -22.80
C GLU A 213 1.18 -15.31 -21.40
N LYS A 214 1.48 -16.16 -20.41
CA LYS A 214 1.80 -15.69 -19.05
C LYS A 214 3.11 -14.91 -19.02
N ARG A 215 4.08 -15.30 -19.86
CA ARG A 215 5.37 -14.62 -19.98
C ARG A 215 5.20 -13.21 -20.53
N ASP A 216 4.34 -12.99 -21.52
CA ASP A 216 4.07 -11.66 -22.08
C ASP A 216 3.40 -10.72 -21.06
N PHE A 217 2.41 -11.23 -20.30
CA PHE A 217 1.80 -10.46 -19.21
C PHE A 217 2.83 -10.13 -18.12
N HIS A 218 3.62 -11.11 -17.67
CA HIS A 218 4.66 -10.89 -16.67
C HIS A 218 5.74 -9.91 -17.14
N ARG A 219 6.19 -10.01 -18.40
CA ARG A 219 7.10 -9.05 -19.01
C ARG A 219 6.51 -7.65 -18.98
N THR A 220 5.25 -7.49 -19.38
CA THR A 220 4.58 -6.20 -19.37
C THR A 220 4.54 -5.59 -17.96
N CYS A 221 4.18 -6.39 -16.94
CA CYS A 221 4.21 -5.93 -15.55
C CYS A 221 5.63 -5.59 -15.07
N TRP A 222 6.62 -6.41 -15.45
CA TRP A 222 8.02 -6.15 -15.12
C TRP A 222 8.51 -4.83 -15.74
N GLU A 223 8.26 -4.61 -17.02
CA GLU A 223 8.69 -3.41 -17.75
C GLU A 223 7.99 -2.13 -17.29
N LEU A 224 6.68 -2.19 -17.03
CA LEU A 224 5.87 -1.00 -16.75
C LEU A 224 5.76 -0.66 -15.26
N GLU A 225 5.62 -1.67 -14.40
CA GLU A 225 5.32 -1.47 -12.97
C GLU A 225 6.58 -1.59 -12.10
N PHE A 226 7.46 -2.56 -12.40
CA PHE A 226 8.64 -2.84 -11.58
C PHE A 226 9.88 -2.04 -12.01
N LEU A 227 10.30 -2.21 -13.27
CA LEU A 227 11.58 -1.74 -13.78
C LEU A 227 11.83 -0.24 -13.52
N PRO A 228 10.89 0.69 -13.79
CA PRO A 228 11.14 2.12 -13.61
C PRO A 228 11.42 2.51 -12.15
N VAL A 229 10.72 1.86 -11.23
CA VAL A 229 10.82 2.14 -9.79
C VAL A 229 12.02 1.43 -9.18
N ALA A 230 12.29 0.19 -9.58
CA ALA A 230 13.45 -0.58 -9.14
C ALA A 230 14.77 0.09 -9.56
N GLN A 231 14.87 0.60 -10.80
CA GLN A 231 16.03 1.36 -11.25
C GLN A 231 16.23 2.66 -10.44
N LYS A 232 15.13 3.35 -10.13
CA LYS A 232 15.15 4.55 -9.30
C LYS A 232 15.63 4.26 -7.87
N LEU A 233 15.16 3.14 -7.29
CA LEU A 233 15.59 2.65 -5.99
C LEU A 233 17.08 2.30 -5.99
N MET A 234 17.55 1.55 -7.00
CA MET A 234 18.95 1.16 -7.16
C MET A 234 19.87 2.38 -7.22
N LYS A 235 19.53 3.40 -8.02
CA LYS A 235 20.29 4.67 -8.11
C LYS A 235 20.37 5.41 -6.77
N THR A 236 19.35 5.29 -5.94
CA THR A 236 19.32 5.94 -4.60
C THR A 236 20.22 5.21 -3.60
N LEU A 237 20.41 3.90 -3.77
CA LEU A 237 21.22 3.05 -2.89
C LEU A 237 22.71 3.09 -3.24
N GLN A 238 23.03 3.25 -4.53
CA GLN A 238 24.39 3.39 -5.01
C GLN A 238 25.01 4.69 -4.48
N PRO A 239 26.31 4.68 -4.10
CA PRO A 239 27.00 5.91 -3.78
C PRO A 239 26.96 6.85 -5.00
N PRO A 240 26.86 8.18 -4.80
CA PRO A 240 26.96 9.12 -5.90
C PRO A 240 28.27 8.85 -6.65
N ASP A 241 28.19 8.71 -7.97
CA ASP A 241 29.35 8.48 -8.83
C ASP A 241 30.48 9.44 -8.42
N GLN A 242 31.58 8.88 -7.92
CA GLN A 242 32.83 9.61 -7.77
C GLN A 242 33.45 9.76 -9.16
N THR A 243 32.83 10.55 -10.03
CA THR A 243 33.43 10.99 -11.29
C THR A 243 33.72 12.48 -11.18
N ALA A 244 34.97 12.76 -10.78
CA ALA A 244 35.67 14.00 -11.04
C ALA A 244 36.53 13.83 -12.31
#